data_AF-A0A4V3CQH0-F1
#
_entry.id   AF-A0A4V3CQH0-F1
#
_cell.length_a   1.000
_cell.length_b   1.000
_cell.length_c   1.000
_cell.angle_alpha   90.00
_cell.angle_beta   90.00
_cell.angle_gamma   90.00
#
_symmetry.space_group_name_H-M   'P 1'
#
loop_
_entity.id
_entity.type
_entity.pdbx_description
1 polymer ?
#
loop_
_entity_poly.entity_id
_entity_poly.type
_entity_poly.pdbx_seq_one_letter_code
_entity_poly.pdbx_strand_id
1 'polypeptide(L)'
;MSGRNGFLLLGGISSVGAGAVHFLAAGMHSDHATLARLMVVLAAMQCAVGLTVLLSDRKIVVSALAAVNAIAVAVWAFTRFADIPWVTGLTAESPGVADTVCAALGALAVLGAAVALLRPGATLPPMRSGFAAAAVGVLALAAMLNGVGHVHSHGDDHAHAAGEDHGDTGDSWPRAFDPGKPIDISGVPGVTAEQEQRATALIQNTLDKLPAFADVTTIGALGFRSIGDAATGYEHWINTGYIRDDSFLDPTRPESLVYRVDGQNRTLVSAMYMAKGKKIDDPALTEYAGPLMQWHVHDNLCWKAGDNGPQVAGVTDEQGNCPPNSINPGAGNPMVHVWIAPHECGPFAALEGHGAGQAATDGRRTDTCGGHDHGGGHK
;
A
#
# COMPACT_ATOMS: atom_id res chain seq x y z
N MET A 1 7.11 -45.72 -18.49
CA MET A 1 6.86 -44.32 -18.10
C MET A 1 7.67 -44.06 -16.83
N SER A 2 8.83 -43.41 -16.99
CA SER A 2 9.76 -43.16 -15.88
C SER A 2 9.08 -42.32 -14.82
N GLY A 3 9.06 -42.77 -13.56
CA GLY A 3 8.44 -42.04 -12.46
C GLY A 3 9.06 -40.66 -12.35
N ARG A 4 8.25 -39.60 -12.51
CA ARG A 4 8.72 -38.21 -12.41
C ARG A 4 9.49 -38.04 -11.10
N ASN A 5 10.72 -37.54 -11.17
CA ASN A 5 11.56 -37.32 -10.01
C ASN A 5 10.85 -36.33 -9.06
N GLY A 6 10.31 -36.83 -7.95
CA GLY A 6 9.51 -36.02 -7.03
C GLY A 6 10.30 -34.87 -6.40
N PHE A 7 11.65 -34.90 -6.40
CA PHE A 7 12.47 -33.77 -5.99
C PHE A 7 12.50 -32.65 -7.03
N LEU A 8 12.47 -32.98 -8.32
CA LEU A 8 12.32 -31.99 -9.40
C LEU A 8 10.93 -31.36 -9.41
N LEU A 9 9.90 -32.15 -9.08
CA LEU A 9 8.55 -31.62 -8.89
C LEU A 9 8.50 -30.59 -7.75
N LEU A 10 9.07 -30.95 -6.59
CA LEU A 10 9.15 -30.04 -5.45
C LEU A 10 9.98 -28.79 -5.77
N GLY A 11 11.16 -28.97 -6.39
CA GLY A 11 12.03 -27.85 -6.73
C GLY A 11 11.43 -26.91 -7.78
N GLY A 12 10.78 -27.47 -8.80
CA GLY A 12 10.08 -26.69 -9.83
C GLY A 12 8.93 -25.86 -9.26
N ILE A 13 8.07 -26.47 -8.43
CA ILE A 13 6.95 -25.76 -7.79
C ILE A 13 7.46 -24.71 -6.79
N SER A 14 8.53 -24.98 -6.06
CA SER A 14 9.15 -24.00 -5.15
C SER A 14 9.70 -22.80 -5.91
N SER A 15 10.35 -23.02 -7.07
CA SER A 15 10.82 -21.94 -7.94
C SER A 15 9.66 -21.10 -8.49
N VAL A 16 8.56 -21.73 -8.91
CA VAL A 16 7.36 -21.00 -9.34
C VAL A 16 6.77 -20.19 -8.18
N GLY A 17 6.71 -20.75 -6.97
CA GLY A 17 6.25 -20.05 -5.78
C GLY A 17 7.11 -18.83 -5.44
N ALA A 18 8.44 -18.97 -5.47
CA ALA A 18 9.37 -17.86 -5.26
C ALA A 18 9.21 -16.77 -6.33
N GLY A 19 9.09 -17.15 -7.60
CA GLY A 19 8.86 -16.20 -8.69
C GLY A 19 7.54 -15.45 -8.53
N ALA A 20 6.48 -16.13 -8.10
CA ALA A 20 5.21 -15.49 -7.82
C ALA A 20 5.35 -14.44 -6.70
N VAL A 21 6.04 -14.75 -5.60
CA VAL A 21 6.28 -13.79 -4.50
C VAL A 21 7.10 -12.59 -4.98
N HIS A 22 8.14 -12.78 -5.81
CA HIS A 22 8.89 -11.68 -6.40
C HIS A 22 8.08 -10.81 -7.38
N PHE A 23 7.11 -11.37 -8.12
CA PHE A 23 6.21 -10.56 -8.95
C PHE A 23 5.36 -9.60 -8.09
N LEU A 24 4.87 -10.07 -6.95
CA LEU A 24 4.16 -9.22 -6.00
C LEU A 24 5.10 -8.16 -5.41
N ALA A 25 6.29 -8.57 -4.97
CA ALA A 25 7.29 -7.66 -4.41
C ALA A 25 7.72 -6.56 -5.40
N ALA A 26 7.80 -6.86 -6.69
CA ALA A 26 8.07 -5.85 -7.70
C ALA A 26 7.01 -4.74 -7.75
N GLY A 27 5.75 -5.05 -7.44
CA GLY A 27 4.69 -4.06 -7.29
C GLY A 27 4.81 -3.23 -6.03
N MET A 28 5.38 -3.79 -4.95
CA MET A 28 5.62 -3.09 -3.68
C MET A 28 6.87 -2.19 -3.72
N HIS A 29 7.83 -2.47 -4.60
CA HIS A 29 9.03 -1.65 -4.80
C HIS A 29 8.93 -0.74 -6.04
N SER A 30 7.73 -0.32 -6.44
CA SER A 30 7.52 0.52 -7.63
C SER A 30 8.27 1.85 -7.58
N ASP A 31 8.57 2.35 -6.38
CA ASP A 31 9.29 3.61 -6.13
C ASP A 31 10.77 3.51 -6.55
N HIS A 32 11.26 2.30 -6.78
CA HIS A 32 12.59 2.01 -7.25
C HIS A 32 12.53 1.29 -8.60
N ALA A 33 12.30 2.04 -9.67
CA ALA A 33 12.09 1.50 -11.02
C ALA A 33 13.16 0.48 -11.47
N THR A 34 14.42 0.66 -11.07
CA THR A 34 15.50 -0.30 -11.34
C THR A 34 15.31 -1.61 -10.57
N LEU A 35 15.04 -1.54 -9.26
CA LEU A 35 14.81 -2.70 -8.41
C LEU A 35 13.54 -3.45 -8.85
N ALA A 36 12.42 -2.75 -9.07
CA ALA A 36 11.18 -3.35 -9.54
C ALA A 36 11.37 -4.13 -10.86
N ARG A 37 12.07 -3.54 -11.85
CA ARG A 37 12.38 -4.22 -13.12
C ARG A 37 13.24 -5.47 -12.91
N LEU A 38 14.26 -5.39 -12.05
CA LEU A 38 15.11 -6.54 -11.74
C LEU A 38 14.33 -7.65 -11.04
N MET A 39 13.41 -7.31 -10.12
CA MET A 39 12.51 -8.26 -9.47
C MET A 39 11.56 -8.93 -10.47
N VAL A 40 10.94 -8.17 -11.40
CA VAL A 40 10.10 -8.74 -12.48
C VAL A 40 10.89 -9.71 -13.35
N VAL A 41 12.12 -9.35 -13.72
CA VAL A 41 12.98 -10.22 -14.55
C VAL A 41 13.36 -11.49 -13.78
N LEU A 42 13.75 -11.38 -12.51
CA LEU A 42 14.07 -12.53 -11.67
C LEU A 42 12.85 -13.44 -11.46
N ALA A 43 11.69 -12.86 -11.19
CA ALA A 43 10.41 -13.55 -11.04
C ALA A 43 10.05 -14.35 -12.29
N ALA A 44 10.14 -13.71 -13.47
CA ALA A 44 9.89 -14.36 -14.75
C ALA A 44 10.86 -15.53 -15.00
N MET A 45 12.14 -15.34 -14.70
CA MET A 45 13.14 -16.41 -14.81
C MET A 45 12.81 -17.59 -13.87
N GLN A 46 12.49 -17.33 -12.60
CA GLN A 46 12.13 -18.36 -11.61
C GLN A 46 10.88 -19.15 -12.01
N CYS A 47 9.86 -18.48 -12.54
CA CYS A 47 8.67 -19.15 -13.09
C CYS A 47 9.01 -19.99 -14.32
N ALA A 48 9.81 -19.45 -15.25
CA ALA A 48 10.18 -20.14 -16.50
C ALA A 48 11.00 -21.41 -16.23
N VAL A 49 12.07 -21.33 -15.43
CA VAL A 49 12.89 -22.50 -15.10
C VAL A 49 12.12 -23.51 -14.25
N GLY A 50 11.27 -23.02 -13.33
CA GLY A 50 10.39 -23.83 -12.50
C GLY A 50 9.40 -24.65 -13.32
N LEU A 51 8.71 -24.03 -14.27
CA LEU A 51 7.78 -24.73 -15.18
C LEU A 51 8.50 -25.68 -16.14
N THR A 52 9.67 -25.27 -16.66
CA THR A 52 10.42 -26.08 -17.64
C THR A 52 10.93 -27.37 -17.01
N VAL A 53 11.37 -27.36 -15.74
CA VAL A 53 11.83 -28.59 -15.06
C VAL A 53 10.69 -29.59 -14.79
N LEU A 54 9.44 -29.13 -14.77
CA LEU A 54 8.28 -30.00 -14.64
C LEU A 54 8.01 -30.81 -15.92
N LEU A 55 8.57 -30.35 -17.04
CA LEU A 55 8.43 -30.93 -18.38
C LEU A 55 9.72 -31.62 -18.87
N SER A 56 10.88 -31.30 -18.30
CA SER A 56 12.18 -31.82 -18.73
C SER A 56 13.14 -32.05 -17.55
N ASP A 57 13.78 -33.22 -17.53
CA ASP A 57 14.83 -33.61 -16.57
C ASP A 57 16.25 -33.46 -17.14
N ARG A 58 16.39 -32.80 -18.30
CA ARG A 58 17.70 -32.56 -18.92
C ARG A 58 18.59 -31.80 -17.95
N LYS A 59 19.85 -32.24 -17.79
CA LYS A 59 20.82 -31.63 -16.86
C LYS A 59 20.92 -30.11 -17.02
N ILE A 60 20.91 -29.59 -18.25
CA ILE A 60 20.95 -28.13 -18.50
C ILE A 60 19.74 -27.39 -17.90
N VAL A 61 18.54 -27.98 -17.94
CA VAL A 61 17.31 -27.41 -17.37
C VAL A 61 17.40 -27.42 -15.84
N VAL A 62 17.84 -28.54 -15.26
CA VAL A 62 18.01 -28.68 -13.81
C VAL A 62 19.11 -27.74 -13.29
N SER A 63 20.20 -27.56 -14.04
CA SER A 63 21.25 -26.59 -13.70
C SER A 63 20.76 -25.15 -13.79
N ALA A 64 19.92 -24.81 -14.77
CA ALA A 64 19.32 -23.47 -14.88
C ALA A 64 18.40 -23.15 -13.69
N LEU A 65 17.57 -24.13 -13.28
CA LEU A 65 16.75 -24.03 -12.06
C LEU A 65 17.61 -23.74 -10.83
N ALA A 66 18.71 -24.48 -10.65
CA ALA A 66 19.63 -24.27 -9.54
C ALA A 66 20.28 -22.89 -9.59
N ALA A 67 20.77 -22.46 -10.76
CA ALA A 67 21.49 -21.21 -10.93
C ALA A 67 20.61 -19.98 -10.62
N VAL A 68 19.41 -19.90 -11.21
CA VAL A 68 18.49 -18.77 -11.01
C VAL A 68 18.13 -18.60 -9.54
N ASN A 69 17.77 -19.70 -8.87
CA ASN A 69 17.36 -19.64 -7.47
C ASN A 69 18.54 -19.44 -6.51
N ALA A 70 19.73 -19.96 -6.82
CA ALA A 70 20.93 -19.71 -6.03
C ALA A 70 21.34 -18.24 -6.07
N ILE A 71 21.23 -17.58 -7.23
CA ILE A 71 21.47 -16.13 -7.36
C ILE A 71 20.49 -15.36 -6.49
N ALA A 72 19.19 -15.67 -6.56
CA ALA A 72 18.17 -15.02 -5.75
C ALA A 72 18.47 -15.11 -4.24
N VAL A 73 18.77 -16.33 -3.76
CA VAL A 73 19.12 -16.58 -2.34
C VAL A 73 20.42 -15.88 -1.95
N ALA A 74 21.43 -15.86 -2.83
CA ALA A 74 22.69 -15.19 -2.56
C ALA A 74 22.53 -13.67 -2.45
N VAL A 75 21.73 -13.06 -3.34
CA VAL A 75 21.40 -11.62 -3.27
C VAL A 75 20.65 -11.32 -1.97
N TRP A 76 19.61 -12.09 -1.64
CA TRP A 76 18.87 -11.93 -0.38
C TRP A 76 19.77 -12.08 0.85
N ALA A 77 20.69 -13.05 0.86
CA ALA A 77 21.61 -13.23 1.98
C ALA A 77 22.62 -12.07 2.08
N PHE A 78 23.05 -11.52 0.95
CA PHE A 78 23.98 -10.39 0.91
C PHE A 78 23.34 -9.11 1.43
N THR A 79 22.09 -8.84 1.06
CA THR A 79 21.31 -7.66 1.51
C THR A 79 20.89 -7.74 2.98
N ARG A 80 21.36 -8.73 3.75
CA ARG A 80 21.31 -8.73 5.22
C ARG A 80 22.48 -8.00 5.87
N PHE A 81 23.56 -7.77 5.12
CA PHE A 81 24.81 -7.23 5.67
C PHE A 81 25.32 -5.99 4.93
N ALA A 82 24.93 -5.79 3.68
CA ALA A 82 25.45 -4.71 2.85
C ALA A 82 24.44 -4.24 1.79
N ASP A 83 24.53 -2.95 1.46
CA ASP A 83 23.79 -2.35 0.34
C ASP A 83 24.35 -2.80 -1.01
N ILE A 84 23.51 -2.72 -2.04
CA ILE A 84 23.95 -2.84 -3.43
C ILE A 84 23.93 -1.44 -4.07
N PRO A 85 25.05 -0.69 -4.06
CA PRO A 85 25.05 0.75 -4.33
C PRO A 85 24.66 1.13 -5.77
N TRP A 86 24.68 0.19 -6.71
CA TRP A 86 24.24 0.39 -8.09
C TRP A 86 22.78 0.02 -8.34
N VAL A 87 22.05 -0.50 -7.33
CA VAL A 87 20.61 -0.76 -7.39
C VAL A 87 19.92 0.11 -6.34
N THR A 88 19.42 1.26 -6.78
CA THR A 88 18.60 2.14 -5.94
C THR A 88 17.44 1.35 -5.34
N GLY A 89 17.28 1.44 -4.02
CA GLY A 89 16.24 0.71 -3.28
C GLY A 89 16.65 -0.63 -2.68
N LEU A 90 17.86 -1.12 -2.98
CA LEU A 90 18.33 -2.40 -2.46
C LEU A 90 19.38 -2.19 -1.36
N THR A 91 18.88 -1.86 -0.17
CA THR A 91 19.67 -1.56 1.03
C THR A 91 19.71 -2.74 1.99
N ALA A 92 20.61 -2.67 2.97
CA ALA A 92 20.68 -3.58 4.09
C ALA A 92 19.42 -3.39 4.96
N GLU A 93 18.59 -4.42 5.01
CA GLU A 93 17.33 -4.42 5.74
C GLU A 93 17.16 -5.71 6.55
N SER A 94 16.35 -5.63 7.61
CA SER A 94 15.98 -6.80 8.40
C SER A 94 15.05 -7.72 7.60
N PRO A 95 15.14 -9.05 7.76
CA PRO A 95 14.36 -9.99 6.96
C PRO A 95 12.86 -9.88 7.26
N GLY A 96 12.08 -9.47 6.24
CA GLY A 96 10.63 -9.50 6.25
C GLY A 96 10.07 -10.92 6.00
N VAL A 97 8.85 -11.19 6.46
CA VAL A 97 8.25 -12.53 6.32
C VAL A 97 8.14 -12.95 4.83
N ALA A 98 7.71 -12.03 3.95
CA ALA A 98 7.61 -12.30 2.52
C ALA A 98 8.97 -12.56 1.86
N ASP A 99 10.01 -11.79 2.21
CA ASP A 99 11.36 -11.98 1.69
C ASP A 99 11.96 -13.32 2.12
N THR A 100 11.68 -13.74 3.35
CA THR A 100 12.26 -14.92 3.98
C THR A 100 11.60 -16.18 3.43
N VAL A 101 10.27 -16.14 3.22
CA VAL A 101 9.56 -17.21 2.53
C VAL A 101 10.03 -17.31 1.08
N CYS A 102 10.23 -16.20 0.38
CA CYS A 102 10.75 -16.20 -0.99
C CYS A 102 12.14 -16.86 -1.05
N ALA A 103 13.06 -16.46 -0.15
CA ALA A 103 14.39 -17.04 -0.05
C ALA A 103 14.37 -18.53 0.32
N ALA A 104 13.49 -18.94 1.23
CA ALA A 104 13.33 -20.35 1.62
C ALA A 104 12.81 -21.20 0.45
N LEU A 105 11.85 -20.71 -0.33
CA LEU A 105 11.37 -21.36 -1.54
C LEU A 105 12.48 -21.46 -2.61
N GLY A 106 13.28 -20.41 -2.77
CA GLY A 106 14.48 -20.43 -3.62
C GLY A 106 15.49 -21.50 -3.16
N ALA A 107 15.76 -21.58 -1.86
CA ALA A 107 16.67 -22.59 -1.31
C ALA A 107 16.13 -24.02 -1.51
N LEU A 108 14.82 -24.25 -1.35
CA LEU A 108 14.18 -25.53 -1.65
C LEU A 108 14.29 -25.91 -3.13
N ALA A 109 14.18 -24.94 -4.04
CA ALA A 109 14.41 -25.16 -5.46
C ALA A 109 15.85 -25.61 -5.75
N VAL A 110 16.84 -24.95 -5.13
CA VAL A 110 18.26 -25.32 -5.23
C VAL A 110 18.51 -26.73 -4.69
N LEU A 111 17.96 -27.07 -3.52
CA LEU A 111 18.11 -28.40 -2.92
C LEU A 111 17.48 -29.50 -3.79
N GLY A 112 16.27 -29.27 -4.32
CA GLY A 112 15.61 -30.20 -5.22
C GLY A 112 16.43 -30.47 -6.49
N ALA A 113 16.98 -29.40 -7.09
CA ALA A 113 17.87 -29.49 -8.25
C ALA A 113 19.18 -30.22 -7.91
N ALA A 114 19.80 -29.91 -6.76
CA ALA A 114 21.04 -30.53 -6.32
C ALA A 114 20.86 -32.04 -6.07
N VAL A 115 19.76 -32.46 -5.43
CA VAL A 115 19.46 -33.89 -5.24
C VAL A 115 19.28 -34.58 -6.59
N ALA A 116 18.58 -33.97 -7.54
CA ALA A 116 18.38 -34.55 -8.87
C ALA A 116 19.69 -34.67 -9.67
N LEU A 117 20.62 -33.72 -9.53
CA LEU A 117 21.92 -33.73 -10.21
C LEU A 117 22.91 -34.72 -9.56
N LEU A 118 22.98 -34.73 -8.23
CA LEU A 118 23.94 -35.51 -7.46
C LEU A 118 23.48 -36.95 -7.18
N ARG A 119 22.16 -37.19 -7.15
CA ARG A 119 21.55 -38.49 -6.88
C ARG A 119 20.38 -38.77 -7.85
N PRO A 120 20.65 -39.03 -9.13
CA PRO A 120 19.60 -39.20 -10.15
C PRO A 120 18.57 -40.30 -9.86
N GLY A 121 18.94 -41.31 -9.06
CA GLY A 121 18.05 -42.41 -8.64
C GLY A 121 17.19 -42.12 -7.42
N ALA A 122 17.32 -40.96 -6.78
CA ALA A 122 16.50 -40.61 -5.61
C ALA A 122 15.07 -40.26 -6.04
N THR A 123 14.07 -40.81 -5.34
CA THR A 123 12.65 -40.53 -5.61
C THR A 123 11.93 -40.10 -4.33
N LEU A 124 10.94 -39.22 -4.49
CA LEU A 124 9.98 -38.86 -3.44
C LEU A 124 8.65 -39.56 -3.74
N PRO A 125 8.01 -40.21 -2.75
CA PRO A 125 6.71 -40.84 -2.94
C PRO A 125 5.65 -39.84 -3.43
N PRO A 126 4.76 -40.22 -4.38
CA PRO A 126 3.83 -39.29 -5.02
C PRO A 126 2.84 -38.62 -4.05
N MET A 127 2.42 -39.34 -3.00
CA MET A 127 1.58 -38.79 -1.94
C MET A 127 2.29 -37.64 -1.21
N ARG A 128 3.60 -37.78 -0.94
CA ARG A 128 4.40 -36.76 -0.24
C ARG A 128 4.68 -35.55 -1.13
N SER A 129 4.86 -35.76 -2.44
CA SER A 129 5.03 -34.64 -3.37
C SER A 129 3.76 -33.82 -3.59
N GLY A 130 2.57 -34.45 -3.54
CA GLY A 130 1.29 -33.73 -3.61
C GLY A 130 1.05 -32.83 -2.40
N PHE A 131 1.30 -33.36 -1.19
CA PHE A 131 1.24 -32.57 0.04
C PHE A 131 2.29 -31.46 0.07
N ALA A 132 3.53 -31.74 -0.35
CA ALA A 132 4.59 -30.73 -0.38
C ALA A 132 4.31 -29.63 -1.40
N ALA A 133 3.75 -29.96 -2.58
CA ALA A 133 3.32 -28.99 -3.57
C ALA A 133 2.19 -28.09 -3.05
N ALA A 134 1.20 -28.68 -2.37
CA ALA A 134 0.13 -27.93 -1.72
C ALA A 134 0.67 -27.00 -0.63
N ALA A 135 1.60 -27.48 0.20
CA ALA A 135 2.25 -26.67 1.23
C ALA A 135 3.04 -25.50 0.64
N VAL A 136 3.77 -25.70 -0.46
CA VAL A 136 4.45 -24.61 -1.18
C VAL A 136 3.45 -23.58 -1.72
N GLY A 137 2.34 -24.04 -2.30
CA GLY A 137 1.27 -23.14 -2.75
C GLY A 137 0.66 -22.33 -1.62
N VAL A 138 0.39 -22.96 -0.47
CA VAL A 138 -0.13 -22.29 0.73
C VAL A 138 0.88 -21.30 1.30
N LEU A 139 2.17 -21.65 1.35
CA LEU A 139 3.23 -20.77 1.85
C LEU A 139 3.45 -19.57 0.93
N ALA A 140 3.47 -19.78 -0.39
CA ALA A 140 3.57 -18.68 -1.35
C ALA A 140 2.35 -17.76 -1.26
N LEU A 141 1.14 -18.32 -1.17
CA LEU A 141 -0.08 -17.54 -0.97
C LEU A 141 -0.08 -16.79 0.37
N ALA A 142 0.35 -17.43 1.45
CA ALA A 142 0.45 -16.80 2.77
C ALA A 142 1.49 -15.68 2.78
N ALA A 143 2.63 -15.85 2.11
CA ALA A 143 3.64 -14.81 1.93
C ALA A 143 3.13 -13.66 1.06
N MET A 144 2.36 -13.96 0.02
CA MET A 144 1.71 -12.93 -0.80
C MET A 144 0.65 -12.16 -0.01
N LEU A 145 -0.22 -12.86 0.72
CA LEU A 145 -1.23 -12.24 1.58
C LEU A 145 -0.58 -11.48 2.73
N ASN A 146 0.58 -11.93 3.22
CA ASN A 146 1.37 -11.18 4.17
C ASN A 146 2.02 -9.95 3.52
N GLY A 147 2.49 -10.00 2.27
CA GLY A 147 2.92 -8.81 1.53
C GLY A 147 1.78 -7.80 1.33
N VAL A 148 0.58 -8.28 1.00
CA VAL A 148 -0.65 -7.47 0.89
C VAL A 148 -1.18 -7.00 2.26
N GLY A 149 -0.90 -7.73 3.33
CA GLY A 149 -1.27 -7.39 4.71
C GLY A 149 -0.22 -6.58 5.49
N HIS A 150 1.04 -6.62 5.08
CA HIS A 150 2.15 -5.81 5.61
C HIS A 150 2.22 -4.43 4.97
N VAL A 151 1.41 -4.15 3.95
CA VAL A 151 1.06 -2.77 3.61
C VAL A 151 0.34 -2.07 4.78
N HIS A 152 -0.12 -2.81 5.81
CA HIS A 152 -0.83 -2.24 6.98
C HIS A 152 -0.58 -2.90 8.35
N SER A 153 0.58 -3.49 8.64
CA SER A 153 0.85 -3.96 10.02
C SER A 153 2.33 -4.11 10.32
N HIS A 154 2.88 -3.23 11.16
CA HIS A 154 4.06 -3.55 11.96
C HIS A 154 3.67 -3.63 13.43
N GLY A 155 3.76 -4.86 13.95
CA GLY A 155 3.83 -5.14 15.37
C GLY A 155 5.26 -5.02 15.86
N ASP A 156 5.37 -4.71 17.15
CA ASP A 156 6.56 -4.41 17.92
C ASP A 156 7.68 -5.46 17.83
N ASP A 157 8.91 -4.98 17.71
CA ASP A 157 10.06 -5.60 18.38
C ASP A 157 11.00 -4.50 18.89
N HIS A 158 11.17 -4.49 20.21
CA HIS A 158 12.05 -3.58 20.93
C HIS A 158 13.53 -3.93 20.67
N ALA A 159 14.32 -2.95 20.23
CA ALA A 159 15.76 -2.93 20.46
C ALA A 159 16.21 -1.50 20.79
N HIS A 160 16.72 -1.31 22.01
CA HIS A 160 17.33 -0.06 22.44
C HIS A 160 18.70 0.13 21.79
N ALA A 161 18.93 1.28 21.18
CA ALA A 161 20.23 1.94 21.18
C ALA A 161 20.02 3.45 21.01
N ALA A 162 20.36 4.19 22.06
CA ALA A 162 20.41 5.64 22.04
C ALA A 162 21.55 6.10 21.13
N GLY A 163 21.23 7.01 20.22
CA GLY A 163 22.17 7.78 19.42
C GLY A 163 21.47 9.06 19.00
N GLU A 164 21.73 10.13 19.74
CA GLU A 164 21.42 11.49 19.31
C GLU A 164 22.10 11.74 17.97
N ASP A 165 21.31 12.02 16.93
CA ASP A 165 21.82 12.69 15.75
C ASP A 165 20.82 13.76 15.31
N HIS A 166 21.26 15.01 15.40
CA HIS A 166 20.55 16.16 14.86
C HIS A 166 20.77 16.18 13.35
N GLY A 167 20.05 15.31 12.63
CA GLY A 167 20.06 15.23 11.17
C GLY A 167 18.89 15.99 10.56
N ASP A 168 19.20 17.12 9.94
CA ASP A 168 18.47 17.83 8.86
C ASP A 168 17.13 17.20 8.39
N THR A 169 16.01 17.56 9.02
CA THR A 169 14.65 17.09 8.67
C THR A 169 13.91 18.03 7.71
N GLY A 170 14.60 19.03 7.15
CA GLY A 170 14.00 20.14 6.40
C GLY A 170 13.39 19.79 5.03
N ASP A 171 13.78 18.66 4.41
CA ASP A 171 13.52 18.43 2.98
C ASP A 171 12.56 17.26 2.65
N SER A 172 12.04 16.51 3.63
CA SER A 172 11.27 15.28 3.37
C SER A 172 9.81 15.31 3.82
N TRP A 173 9.07 16.42 3.65
CA TRP A 173 7.62 16.43 3.84
C TRP A 173 6.88 15.96 2.57
N PRO A 174 5.87 15.08 2.66
CA PRO A 174 5.32 14.46 3.86
C PRO A 174 6.15 13.28 4.40
N ARG A 175 6.00 12.97 5.69
CA ARG A 175 6.69 11.87 6.39
C ARG A 175 5.71 10.87 6.97
N ALA A 176 6.16 9.62 7.14
CA ALA A 176 5.36 8.57 7.77
C ALA A 176 4.83 8.97 9.15
N PHE A 177 3.56 8.68 9.37
CA PHE A 177 2.83 8.94 10.60
C PHE A 177 2.55 7.65 11.35
N ASP A 178 2.79 7.69 12.67
CA ASP A 178 2.44 6.63 13.61
C ASP A 178 1.73 7.28 14.81
N PRO A 179 0.42 7.03 15.01
CA PRO A 179 -0.34 7.64 16.11
C PRO A 179 0.12 7.16 17.49
N GLY A 180 0.93 6.10 17.58
CA GLY A 180 1.54 5.64 18.82
C GLY A 180 2.81 6.41 19.22
N LYS A 181 3.33 7.28 18.35
CA LYS A 181 4.55 8.07 18.58
C LYS A 181 4.24 9.56 18.77
N PRO A 182 5.17 10.34 19.33
CA PRO A 182 5.04 11.80 19.34
C PRO A 182 4.83 12.34 17.93
N ILE A 183 3.88 13.28 17.78
CA ILE A 183 3.59 13.94 16.51
C ILE A 183 4.79 14.82 16.12
N ASP A 184 5.43 14.53 14.99
CA ASP A 184 6.51 15.36 14.43
C ASP A 184 6.15 15.86 13.03
N ILE A 185 5.64 17.09 12.99
CA ILE A 185 5.33 17.83 11.77
C ILE A 185 6.21 19.10 11.64
N SER A 186 7.33 19.12 12.36
CA SER A 186 8.23 20.27 12.43
C SER A 186 9.16 20.36 11.22
N GLY A 187 9.82 21.52 11.07
CA GLY A 187 10.90 21.72 10.09
C GLY A 187 10.45 21.83 8.63
N VAL A 188 9.14 21.92 8.36
CA VAL A 188 8.62 22.00 6.99
C VAL A 188 8.76 23.44 6.45
N PRO A 189 9.45 23.66 5.31
CA PRO A 189 9.66 24.98 4.75
C PRO A 189 8.33 25.71 4.46
N GLY A 190 8.23 26.96 4.90
CA GLY A 190 7.04 27.79 4.68
C GLY A 190 5.91 27.61 5.70
N VAL A 191 6.08 26.75 6.70
CA VAL A 191 5.14 26.61 7.83
C VAL A 191 5.48 27.60 8.94
N THR A 192 4.49 28.32 9.48
CA THR A 192 4.67 29.15 10.68
C THR A 192 4.48 28.34 11.96
N ALA A 193 5.02 28.80 13.09
CA ALA A 193 4.84 28.14 14.38
C ALA A 193 3.35 28.01 14.77
N GLU A 194 2.52 29.01 14.44
CA GLU A 194 1.08 28.95 14.71
C GLU A 194 0.35 27.94 13.80
N GLN A 195 0.81 27.77 12.56
CA GLN A 195 0.29 26.74 11.64
C GLN A 195 0.65 25.34 12.14
N GLU A 196 1.90 25.13 12.53
CA GLU A 196 2.36 23.88 13.12
C GLU A 196 1.58 23.53 14.40
N GLN A 197 1.36 24.53 15.27
CA GLN A 197 0.57 24.35 16.49
C GLN A 197 -0.88 23.96 16.20
N ARG A 198 -1.55 24.63 15.26
CA ARG A 198 -2.93 24.31 14.86
C ARG A 198 -3.04 22.93 14.23
N ALA A 199 -2.12 22.58 13.34
CA ALA A 199 -2.06 21.28 12.69
C ALA A 199 -1.84 20.14 13.72
N THR A 200 -0.91 20.34 14.65
CA THR A 200 -0.65 19.40 15.76
C THR A 200 -1.90 19.21 16.62
N ALA A 201 -2.55 20.32 17.00
CA ALA A 201 -3.79 20.27 17.77
C ALA A 201 -4.93 19.56 17.01
N LEU A 202 -5.05 19.76 15.70
CA LEU A 202 -6.04 19.07 14.88
C LEU A 202 -5.81 17.56 14.86
N ILE A 203 -4.57 17.10 14.65
CA ILE A 203 -4.21 15.68 14.68
C ILE A 203 -4.56 15.09 16.05
N GLN A 204 -4.13 15.75 17.12
CA GLN A 204 -4.31 15.25 18.48
C GLN A 204 -5.80 15.21 18.90
N ASN A 205 -6.55 16.26 18.59
CA ASN A 205 -7.99 16.26 18.83
C ASN A 205 -8.73 15.22 17.97
N THR A 206 -8.25 14.94 16.75
CA THR A 206 -8.83 13.88 15.90
C THR A 206 -8.55 12.51 16.49
N LEU A 207 -7.32 12.22 16.94
CA LEU A 207 -6.99 11.00 17.66
C LEU A 207 -7.87 10.80 18.91
N ASP A 208 -8.12 11.87 19.67
CA ASP A 208 -8.87 11.81 20.91
C ASP A 208 -10.39 11.65 20.71
N LYS A 209 -10.97 12.29 19.68
CA LYS A 209 -12.44 12.39 19.51
C LYS A 209 -13.00 11.40 18.51
N LEU A 210 -12.28 11.11 17.44
CA LEU A 210 -12.79 10.28 16.36
C LEU A 210 -13.14 8.84 16.77
N PRO A 211 -12.49 8.20 17.77
CA PRO A 211 -12.90 6.88 18.26
C PRO A 211 -14.36 6.78 18.73
N ALA A 212 -15.02 7.91 19.03
CA ALA A 212 -16.46 7.94 19.32
C ALA A 212 -17.33 7.43 18.15
N PHE A 213 -16.80 7.41 16.92
CA PHE A 213 -17.47 6.94 15.72
C PHE A 213 -16.99 5.55 15.27
N ALA A 214 -16.18 4.84 16.07
CA ALA A 214 -15.54 3.59 15.64
C ALA A 214 -16.53 2.48 15.26
N ASP A 215 -17.66 2.38 15.96
CA ASP A 215 -18.70 1.40 15.64
C ASP A 215 -19.56 1.86 14.46
N VAL A 216 -19.23 1.34 13.27
CA VAL A 216 -19.92 1.63 12.00
C VAL A 216 -21.43 1.33 12.06
N THR A 217 -21.89 0.46 12.95
CA THR A 217 -23.32 0.12 13.06
C THR A 217 -24.13 1.23 13.73
N THR A 218 -23.47 2.13 14.46
CA THR A 218 -24.12 3.20 15.22
C THR A 218 -24.21 4.53 14.46
N ILE A 219 -23.25 4.79 13.56
CA ILE A 219 -23.12 6.09 12.87
C ILE A 219 -24.31 6.42 11.95
N GLY A 220 -25.07 5.40 11.53
CA GLY A 220 -26.31 5.59 10.78
C GLY A 220 -27.36 6.39 11.56
N ALA A 221 -27.45 6.19 12.88
CA ALA A 221 -28.32 6.96 13.76
C ALA A 221 -27.85 8.41 13.96
N LEU A 222 -26.54 8.65 13.77
CA LEU A 222 -25.91 9.97 13.80
C LEU A 222 -26.03 10.72 12.46
N GLY A 223 -26.62 10.09 11.43
CA GLY A 223 -26.86 10.70 10.12
C GLY A 223 -25.82 10.39 9.05
N PHE A 224 -24.84 9.52 9.35
CA PHE A 224 -23.83 9.11 8.37
C PHE A 224 -24.36 8.07 7.38
N ARG A 225 -23.94 8.17 6.12
CA ARG A 225 -24.35 7.28 5.03
C ARG A 225 -23.17 6.97 4.12
N SER A 226 -23.00 5.70 3.79
CA SER A 226 -21.97 5.25 2.85
C SER A 226 -22.21 5.83 1.46
N ILE A 227 -21.11 6.22 0.79
CA ILE A 227 -21.13 6.61 -0.62
C ILE A 227 -20.91 5.43 -1.57
N GLY A 228 -20.76 4.21 -1.05
CA GLY A 228 -20.71 2.98 -1.85
C GLY A 228 -19.35 2.68 -2.49
N ASP A 229 -18.27 3.24 -1.95
CA ASP A 229 -16.91 3.17 -2.50
C ASP A 229 -16.01 2.11 -1.82
N ALA A 230 -16.60 1.21 -1.02
CA ALA A 230 -15.90 0.15 -0.30
C ALA A 230 -14.98 -0.74 -1.16
N ALA A 231 -15.24 -0.81 -2.48
CA ALA A 231 -14.41 -1.54 -3.42
C ALA A 231 -12.97 -0.98 -3.57
N THR A 232 -12.73 0.24 -3.09
CA THR A 232 -11.39 0.87 -3.09
C THR A 232 -10.48 0.35 -1.97
N GLY A 233 -11.00 -0.48 -1.05
CA GLY A 233 -10.31 -0.85 0.18
C GLY A 233 -10.58 0.12 1.33
N TYR A 234 -11.21 1.27 1.04
CA TYR A 234 -11.72 2.22 2.02
C TYR A 234 -13.18 2.54 1.71
N GLU A 235 -13.97 2.87 2.73
CA GLU A 235 -15.36 3.28 2.57
C GLU A 235 -15.61 4.59 3.30
N HIS A 236 -16.10 5.58 2.56
CA HIS A 236 -16.48 6.86 3.12
C HIS A 236 -17.95 6.87 3.53
N TRP A 237 -18.17 7.37 4.73
CA TRP A 237 -19.48 7.61 5.29
C TRP A 237 -19.63 9.10 5.53
N ILE A 238 -20.54 9.73 4.80
CA ILE A 238 -20.72 11.19 4.84
C ILE A 238 -21.92 11.58 5.71
N ASN A 239 -21.84 12.74 6.36
CA ASN A 239 -22.96 13.36 7.07
C ASN A 239 -23.35 14.67 6.39
N THR A 240 -24.44 14.64 5.60
CA THR A 240 -24.88 15.83 4.85
C THR A 240 -25.36 16.99 5.74
N GLY A 241 -25.67 16.73 7.02
CA GLY A 241 -25.97 17.76 8.00
C GLY A 241 -24.71 18.51 8.39
N TYR A 242 -23.61 17.78 8.65
CA TYR A 242 -22.32 18.37 8.98
C TYR A 242 -21.70 19.10 7.79
N ILE A 243 -21.77 18.52 6.58
CA ILE A 243 -21.32 19.19 5.34
C ILE A 243 -21.98 20.58 5.13
N ARG A 244 -23.20 20.76 5.66
CA ARG A 244 -23.99 21.99 5.50
C ARG A 244 -23.93 22.91 6.70
N ASP A 245 -23.31 22.51 7.80
CA ASP A 245 -23.14 23.39 8.96
C ASP A 245 -21.91 24.30 8.81
N ASP A 246 -21.60 25.09 9.83
CA ASP A 246 -20.49 26.06 9.77
C ASP A 246 -19.28 25.60 10.60
N SER A 247 -19.23 24.31 10.97
CA SER A 247 -18.07 23.70 11.64
C SER A 247 -16.92 23.62 10.64
N PHE A 248 -15.69 23.82 11.12
CA PHE A 248 -14.51 23.76 10.29
C PHE A 248 -13.41 23.03 11.06
N LEU A 249 -12.98 21.88 10.54
CA LEU A 249 -11.97 21.04 11.15
C LEU A 249 -12.31 20.69 12.62
N ASP A 250 -13.58 20.33 12.88
CA ASP A 250 -14.08 19.93 14.21
C ASP A 250 -14.15 18.40 14.34
N PRO A 251 -13.25 17.78 15.15
CA PRO A 251 -13.23 16.33 15.30
C PRO A 251 -14.46 15.70 15.97
N THR A 252 -15.32 16.50 16.58
CA THR A 252 -16.60 16.03 17.14
C THR A 252 -17.73 16.03 16.12
N ARG A 253 -17.52 16.65 14.95
CA ARG A 253 -18.50 16.78 13.87
C ARG A 253 -17.86 16.59 12.48
N PRO A 254 -17.14 15.48 12.22
CA PRO A 254 -16.47 15.27 10.95
C PRO A 254 -17.49 15.11 9.81
N GLU A 255 -17.30 15.81 8.70
CA GLU A 255 -18.21 15.72 7.55
C GLU A 255 -18.21 14.34 6.90
N SER A 256 -17.09 13.62 7.01
CA SER A 256 -16.94 12.26 6.51
C SER A 256 -16.03 11.42 7.41
N LEU A 257 -16.43 10.16 7.60
CA LEU A 257 -15.67 9.12 8.29
C LEU A 257 -15.12 8.14 7.26
N VAL A 258 -13.87 7.73 7.41
CA VAL A 258 -13.20 6.79 6.49
C VAL A 258 -12.89 5.51 7.23
N TYR A 259 -13.43 4.40 6.72
CA TYR A 259 -13.18 3.07 7.26
C TYR A 259 -12.34 2.26 6.28
N ARG A 260 -11.28 1.61 6.77
CA ARG A 260 -10.63 0.53 6.03
C ARG A 260 -11.57 -0.67 5.93
N VAL A 261 -11.60 -1.27 4.76
CA VAL A 261 -12.49 -2.38 4.40
C VAL A 261 -11.71 -3.69 4.39
N ASP A 262 -12.01 -4.55 5.36
CA ASP A 262 -11.43 -5.89 5.48
C ASP A 262 -12.56 -6.93 5.36
N GLY A 263 -12.97 -7.23 4.12
CA GLY A 263 -14.16 -8.02 3.84
C GLY A 263 -15.44 -7.32 4.32
N GLN A 264 -16.10 -7.90 5.33
CA GLN A 264 -17.28 -7.28 5.97
C GLN A 264 -16.89 -6.35 7.13
N ASN A 265 -15.64 -6.37 7.58
CA ASN A 265 -15.20 -5.53 8.68
C ASN A 265 -14.95 -4.10 8.20
N ARG A 266 -15.18 -3.15 9.11
CA ARG A 266 -14.94 -1.73 8.92
C ARG A 266 -14.14 -1.22 10.10
N THR A 267 -12.91 -0.78 9.84
CA THR A 267 -12.04 -0.21 10.87
C THR A 267 -11.92 1.28 10.61
N LEU A 268 -12.35 2.12 11.55
CA LEU A 268 -12.21 3.58 11.42
C LEU A 268 -10.72 3.95 11.42
N VAL A 269 -10.28 4.68 10.40
CA VAL A 269 -8.85 4.99 10.20
C VAL A 269 -8.57 6.46 9.93
N SER A 270 -9.57 7.23 9.49
CA SER A 270 -9.39 8.65 9.17
C SER A 270 -10.72 9.41 9.24
N ALA A 271 -10.63 10.71 9.48
CA ALA A 271 -11.70 11.67 9.22
C ALA A 271 -11.38 12.40 7.91
N MET A 272 -12.40 12.69 7.10
CA MET A 272 -12.27 13.63 5.99
C MET A 272 -13.14 14.85 6.29
N TYR A 273 -12.49 15.99 6.50
CA TYR A 273 -13.15 17.26 6.74
C TYR A 273 -13.41 17.99 5.43
N MET A 274 -14.54 18.71 5.35
CA MET A 274 -14.92 19.46 4.16
C MET A 274 -15.10 20.94 4.46
N ALA A 275 -14.41 21.80 3.72
CA ALA A 275 -14.49 23.24 3.88
C ALA A 275 -15.70 23.82 3.12
N LYS A 276 -16.85 23.91 3.78
CA LYS A 276 -18.09 24.44 3.19
C LYS A 276 -17.89 25.86 2.64
N GLY A 277 -18.35 26.07 1.40
CA GLY A 277 -18.40 27.40 0.78
C GLY A 277 -17.03 27.96 0.40
N LYS A 278 -16.00 27.12 0.47
CA LYS A 278 -14.63 27.44 0.05
C LYS A 278 -14.38 26.91 -1.35
N LYS A 279 -13.59 27.64 -2.12
CA LYS A 279 -12.98 27.12 -3.34
C LYS A 279 -11.61 26.54 -2.99
N ILE A 280 -11.10 25.66 -3.84
CA ILE A 280 -9.81 24.99 -3.62
C ILE A 280 -8.64 25.98 -3.48
N ASP A 281 -8.75 27.16 -4.09
CA ASP A 281 -7.77 28.25 -4.05
C ASP A 281 -8.04 29.31 -2.95
N ASP A 282 -9.02 29.08 -2.06
CA ASP A 282 -9.34 30.04 -0.99
C ASP A 282 -8.17 30.14 0.02
N PRO A 283 -7.60 31.34 0.26
CA PRO A 283 -6.46 31.52 1.16
C PRO A 283 -6.67 31.01 2.57
N ALA A 284 -7.92 30.97 3.06
CA ALA A 284 -8.23 30.46 4.41
C ALA A 284 -7.86 28.97 4.58
N LEU A 285 -7.80 28.21 3.49
CA LEU A 285 -7.43 26.80 3.50
C LEU A 285 -5.95 26.61 3.83
N THR A 286 -5.08 27.38 3.17
CA THR A 286 -3.63 27.34 3.39
C THR A 286 -3.21 28.15 4.62
N GLU A 287 -4.00 29.13 5.05
CA GLU A 287 -3.73 29.87 6.29
C GLU A 287 -3.75 28.96 7.52
N TYR A 288 -4.59 27.92 7.56
CA TYR A 288 -4.74 27.07 8.74
C TYR A 288 -3.45 26.31 9.10
N ALA A 289 -2.83 25.61 8.15
CA ALA A 289 -1.67 24.75 8.40
C ALA A 289 -0.55 24.87 7.35
N GLY A 290 -0.65 25.83 6.43
CA GLY A 290 0.36 26.04 5.40
C GLY A 290 0.59 24.78 4.56
N PRO A 291 1.84 24.50 4.15
CA PRO A 291 2.17 23.31 3.35
C PRO A 291 2.09 21.98 4.12
N LEU A 292 1.73 21.97 5.42
CA LEU A 292 1.49 20.71 6.15
C LEU A 292 0.24 19.99 5.64
N MET A 293 -0.80 20.74 5.28
CA MET A 293 -2.08 20.20 4.85
C MET A 293 -2.30 20.55 3.39
N GLN A 294 -2.54 19.55 2.56
CA GLN A 294 -3.02 19.80 1.21
C GLN A 294 -4.51 19.51 1.11
N TRP A 295 -5.24 20.52 0.66
CA TRP A 295 -6.65 20.38 0.32
C TRP A 295 -6.78 19.83 -1.09
N HIS A 296 -7.76 18.95 -1.28
CA HIS A 296 -8.11 18.44 -2.60
C HIS A 296 -9.62 18.51 -2.86
N VAL A 297 -10.01 18.50 -4.13
CA VAL A 297 -11.41 18.40 -4.57
C VAL A 297 -11.59 17.23 -5.51
N HIS A 298 -12.79 16.67 -5.55
CA HIS A 298 -13.18 15.71 -6.56
C HIS A 298 -14.10 16.40 -7.57
N ASP A 299 -13.56 16.77 -8.72
CA ASP A 299 -14.28 17.33 -9.87
C ASP A 299 -14.62 16.26 -10.92
N ASN A 300 -14.18 15.02 -10.71
CA ASN A 300 -14.34 13.88 -11.61
C ASN A 300 -15.36 12.85 -11.10
N LEU A 301 -15.84 12.96 -9.86
CA LEU A 301 -16.76 11.96 -9.29
C LEU A 301 -18.17 12.08 -9.86
N CYS A 302 -18.70 10.94 -10.29
CA CYS A 302 -20.06 10.80 -10.78
C CYS A 302 -20.95 10.20 -9.69
N TRP A 303 -22.07 10.85 -9.41
CA TRP A 303 -22.98 10.54 -8.33
C TRP A 303 -24.33 10.06 -8.86
N LYS A 304 -24.92 9.09 -8.18
CA LYS A 304 -26.29 8.61 -8.40
C LYS A 304 -27.10 8.70 -7.11
N ALA A 305 -28.42 8.72 -7.24
CA ALA A 305 -29.29 8.51 -6.10
C ALA A 305 -29.16 7.07 -5.61
N GLY A 306 -28.84 6.88 -4.32
CA GLY A 306 -28.92 5.60 -3.63
C GLY A 306 -30.08 5.60 -2.64
N ASP A 307 -30.44 4.41 -2.15
CA ASP A 307 -31.59 4.21 -1.26
C ASP A 307 -31.49 5.00 0.05
N ASN A 308 -30.26 5.26 0.52
CA ASN A 308 -29.99 5.90 1.80
C ASN A 308 -29.11 7.15 1.68
N GLY A 309 -28.95 7.72 0.49
CA GLY A 309 -28.08 8.88 0.27
C GLY A 309 -27.42 8.87 -1.11
N PRO A 310 -26.64 9.90 -1.44
CA PRO A 310 -25.88 9.93 -2.70
C PRO A 310 -24.79 8.85 -2.67
N GLN A 311 -24.63 8.15 -3.78
CA GLN A 311 -23.59 7.15 -3.97
C GLN A 311 -22.70 7.50 -5.15
N VAL A 312 -21.41 7.19 -5.03
CA VAL A 312 -20.46 7.24 -6.15
C VAL A 312 -20.80 6.12 -7.12
N ALA A 313 -21.06 6.49 -8.37
CA ALA A 313 -21.31 5.58 -9.48
C ALA A 313 -20.04 5.29 -10.29
N GLY A 314 -19.01 6.13 -10.15
CA GLY A 314 -17.74 6.03 -10.84
C GLY A 314 -17.09 7.41 -10.99
N VAL A 315 -16.17 7.52 -11.93
CA VAL A 315 -15.54 8.78 -12.36
C VAL A 315 -15.94 9.11 -13.79
N THR A 316 -15.73 10.36 -14.20
CA THR A 316 -15.87 10.78 -15.60
C THR A 316 -14.87 10.06 -16.51
N ASP A 317 -15.29 9.74 -17.73
CA ASP A 317 -14.39 9.25 -18.78
C ASP A 317 -13.48 10.36 -19.35
N GLU A 318 -12.63 10.01 -20.33
CA GLU A 318 -11.72 10.96 -21.01
C GLU A 318 -12.45 12.12 -21.71
N GLN A 319 -13.74 11.96 -22.02
CA GLN A 319 -14.58 12.98 -22.64
C GLN A 319 -15.41 13.76 -21.61
N GLY A 320 -15.23 13.48 -20.31
CA GLY A 320 -15.95 14.13 -19.22
C GLY A 320 -17.35 13.56 -18.98
N ASN A 321 -17.72 12.42 -19.57
CA ASN A 321 -19.04 11.83 -19.40
C ASN A 321 -19.10 10.93 -18.16
N CYS A 322 -20.24 10.93 -17.49
CA CYS A 322 -20.51 10.03 -16.38
C CYS A 322 -21.08 8.68 -16.84
N PRO A 323 -20.90 7.61 -16.04
CA PRO A 323 -21.62 6.36 -16.20
C PRO A 323 -23.15 6.59 -16.32
N PRO A 324 -23.89 5.73 -17.05
CA PRO A 324 -25.33 5.87 -17.20
C PRO A 324 -26.06 6.02 -15.85
N ASN A 325 -27.04 6.93 -15.79
CA ASN A 325 -27.82 7.26 -14.58
C ASN A 325 -26.99 7.87 -13.43
N SER A 326 -25.91 8.58 -13.75
CA SER A 326 -25.16 9.37 -12.78
C SER A 326 -24.80 10.74 -13.35
N ILE A 327 -24.49 11.68 -12.45
CA ILE A 327 -24.17 13.07 -12.77
C ILE A 327 -22.88 13.50 -12.08
N ASN A 328 -22.10 14.35 -12.74
CA ASN A 328 -21.00 15.05 -12.10
C ASN A 328 -21.51 16.46 -11.72
N PRO A 329 -21.63 16.78 -10.42
CA PRO A 329 -22.11 18.10 -9.97
C PRO A 329 -21.03 19.20 -10.04
N GLY A 330 -19.82 18.87 -10.49
CA GLY A 330 -18.64 19.73 -10.46
C GLY A 330 -17.82 19.57 -9.18
N ALA A 331 -16.79 20.41 -9.05
CA ALA A 331 -15.92 20.43 -7.88
C ALA A 331 -16.73 20.70 -6.60
N GLY A 332 -16.68 19.74 -5.67
CA GLY A 332 -17.27 19.86 -4.35
C GLY A 332 -16.50 20.81 -3.42
N ASN A 333 -16.87 20.80 -2.14
CA ASN A 333 -16.10 21.49 -1.11
C ASN A 333 -14.66 20.92 -1.07
N PRO A 334 -13.63 21.74 -0.84
CA PRO A 334 -12.27 21.31 -0.55
C PRO A 334 -12.23 20.37 0.66
N MET A 335 -11.40 19.33 0.55
CA MET A 335 -11.35 18.23 1.51
C MET A 335 -9.93 17.99 1.99
N VAL A 336 -9.81 17.57 3.25
CA VAL A 336 -8.54 17.12 3.81
C VAL A 336 -8.80 15.94 4.73
N HIS A 337 -7.93 14.94 4.64
CA HIS A 337 -7.97 13.77 5.50
C HIS A 337 -7.12 14.00 6.73
N VAL A 338 -7.52 13.43 7.87
CA VAL A 338 -6.73 13.39 9.10
C VAL A 338 -6.78 11.96 9.65
N TRP A 339 -5.65 11.28 9.56
CA TRP A 339 -5.52 9.87 9.92
C TRP A 339 -5.41 9.68 11.43
N ILE A 340 -6.06 8.62 11.93
CA ILE A 340 -5.93 8.12 13.31
C ILE A 340 -5.24 6.74 13.35
N ALA A 341 -4.80 6.25 12.20
CA ALA A 341 -4.05 5.03 12.01
C ALA A 341 -2.70 5.36 11.35
N PRO A 342 -1.69 4.47 11.43
CA PRO A 342 -0.42 4.67 10.72
C PRO A 342 -0.63 4.93 9.23
N HIS A 343 0.10 5.90 8.68
CA HIS A 343 0.03 6.25 7.26
C HIS A 343 1.40 6.69 6.73
N GLU A 344 1.86 6.09 5.63
CA GLU A 344 3.21 6.32 5.09
C GLU A 344 3.42 7.77 4.60
N CYS A 345 2.37 8.39 4.06
CA CYS A 345 2.43 9.77 3.56
C CYS A 345 1.99 10.81 4.61
N GLY A 346 1.99 10.43 5.88
CA GLY A 346 1.76 11.35 6.98
C GLY A 346 0.31 11.52 7.42
N PRO A 347 0.07 12.35 8.45
CA PRO A 347 -1.22 12.45 9.11
C PRO A 347 -2.29 13.12 8.26
N PHE A 348 -1.89 13.87 7.23
CA PHE A 348 -2.78 14.60 6.32
C PHE A 348 -2.86 13.99 4.92
N ALA A 349 -2.35 12.77 4.75
CA ALA A 349 -2.32 12.12 3.45
C ALA A 349 -3.72 11.93 2.86
N ALA A 350 -3.86 12.06 1.55
CA ALA A 350 -5.09 11.64 0.91
C ALA A 350 -5.09 10.16 0.56
N LEU A 351 -6.28 9.64 0.25
CA LEU A 351 -6.43 8.32 -0.32
C LEU A 351 -5.94 8.30 -1.77
N GLU A 352 -5.03 7.38 -2.07
CA GLU A 352 -4.42 7.18 -3.38
C GLU A 352 -5.25 6.20 -4.25
N GLY A 353 -5.23 6.36 -5.58
CA GLY A 353 -5.88 5.43 -6.53
C GLY A 353 -6.92 6.04 -7.48
N HIS A 354 -7.75 5.18 -8.09
CA HIS A 354 -8.78 5.51 -9.10
C HIS A 354 -9.92 6.36 -8.53
N GLY A 355 -9.62 7.64 -8.30
CA GLY A 355 -10.51 8.59 -7.65
C GLY A 355 -9.77 9.79 -7.08
N ALA A 356 -8.43 9.78 -7.02
CA ALA A 356 -7.63 10.86 -6.44
C ALA A 356 -8.08 12.25 -6.91
N GLY A 357 -8.34 13.15 -5.95
CA GLY A 357 -8.76 14.52 -6.20
C GLY A 357 -7.68 15.41 -6.84
N GLN A 358 -8.02 16.66 -7.11
CA GLN A 358 -7.11 17.69 -7.62
C GLN A 358 -6.59 18.57 -6.49
N ALA A 359 -5.32 19.00 -6.57
CA ALA A 359 -4.65 19.89 -5.62
C ALA A 359 -4.99 21.37 -5.81
N ALA A 360 -4.86 22.16 -4.74
CA ALA A 360 -4.95 23.63 -4.78
C ALA A 360 -3.78 24.34 -5.48
N THR A 361 -2.59 23.73 -5.48
CA THR A 361 -1.35 24.33 -5.97
C THR A 361 -0.77 23.47 -7.08
N ASP A 362 -0.29 24.12 -8.16
CA ASP A 362 0.49 23.62 -9.32
C ASP A 362 0.09 22.28 -9.98
N GLY A 363 -1.04 21.70 -9.57
CA GLY A 363 -1.46 20.34 -9.92
C GLY A 363 -0.74 19.24 -9.13
N ARG A 364 0.34 19.55 -8.39
CA ARG A 364 1.16 18.55 -7.71
C ARG A 364 0.60 18.26 -6.33
N ARG A 365 0.26 17.00 -6.09
CA ARG A 365 -0.13 16.49 -4.77
C ARG A 365 1.11 16.36 -3.87
N THR A 366 1.08 16.99 -2.70
CA THR A 366 2.05 16.95 -1.60
C THR A 366 1.49 16.21 -0.38
N ASP A 367 0.22 15.83 -0.41
CA ASP A 367 -0.40 14.87 0.52
C ASP A 367 -0.26 13.41 0.05
N THR A 368 0.55 13.16 -0.98
CA THR A 368 0.93 11.83 -1.45
C THR A 368 2.43 11.62 -1.25
N CYS A 369 2.84 10.38 -1.09
CA CYS A 369 4.26 10.04 -0.95
C CYS A 369 4.97 10.32 -2.28
N GLY A 370 5.85 11.34 -2.32
CA GLY A 370 6.82 11.54 -3.40
C GLY A 370 6.31 11.39 -4.84
N GLY A 371 5.63 12.41 -5.38
CA GLY A 371 5.76 12.82 -6.77
C GLY A 371 5.58 11.78 -7.90
N HIS A 372 4.53 10.97 -7.88
CA HIS A 372 4.04 10.33 -9.10
C HIS A 372 2.72 10.94 -9.55
N ASP A 373 2.86 11.95 -10.41
CA ASP A 373 1.80 12.40 -11.30
C ASP A 373 1.37 11.19 -12.15
N HIS A 374 0.13 10.74 -12.00
CA HIS A 374 -0.47 9.88 -13.01
C HIS A 374 -0.68 10.75 -14.24
N GLY A 375 0.34 10.82 -15.11
CA GLY A 375 0.30 11.53 -16.37
C GLY A 375 -0.82 11.02 -17.27
N GLY A 376 -2.03 11.57 -17.09
CA GLY A 376 -2.98 11.82 -18.15
C GLY A 376 -2.72 13.22 -18.68
N GLY A 377 -1.87 13.33 -19.70
CA GLY A 377 -1.46 14.63 -20.24
C GLY A 377 -2.66 15.45 -20.71
N HIS A 378 -2.90 16.58 -20.06
CA HIS A 378 -3.70 17.66 -20.63
C HIS A 378 -2.85 18.43 -21.66
N LYS A 379 -3.27 18.36 -22.92
CA LYS A 379 -3.04 19.39 -23.92
C LYS A 379 -4.37 19.85 -24.47
#